data_AF-S7U475-F1
#
_entry.id   AF-S7U475-F1
#
_cell.length_a   1.000
_cell.length_b   1.000
_cell.length_c   1.000
_cell.angle_alpha   90.00
_cell.angle_beta   90.00
_cell.angle_gamma   90.00
#
_symmetry.space_group_name_H-M   'P 1'
#
loop_
_entity.id
_entity.type
_entity.pdbx_description
1 polymer ?
#
loop_
_entity_poly.entity_id
_entity_poly.type
_entity_poly.pdbx_seq_one_letter_code
_entity_poly.pdbx_strand_id
1 'polypeptide(L)'
;MSDLNNGQKPDFCIEIDFRPNTPNPERIFKFAASYIEALQQVDWMLAQSIDAKLRPVLLLEKVENGSIKVWLKEFFEAIDDDALKKIDWRPAVGKYLVKGKYIILEKLGAAKKLETREMVEQIASDINKLAQDTNVLHMPAYRPISARDIAYSAKVVSDATSILQEGESVSLVSDFGAATVGSDLSVTQEQIDLILASETIENTSTRILMVRRPDFLGNASWEFKYEKRRFDAKIEDDGWLARFRAGEIDIRPGDALKVKIFERTIYDRSGEVLDEHRVILKVIGVIREIRNTLPI
;
A
#
# COMPACT_ATOMS: atom_id res chain seq x y z
N MET A 1 20.31 29.63 -3.31
CA MET A 1 21.59 29.29 -3.98
C MET A 1 22.69 29.47 -2.97
N SER A 2 23.05 28.40 -2.27
CA SER A 2 24.17 28.37 -1.34
C SER A 2 24.53 26.92 -1.07
N ASP A 3 25.76 26.59 -1.42
CA ASP A 3 26.56 25.45 -0.95
C ASP A 3 26.12 24.03 -1.38
N LEU A 4 26.17 23.78 -2.70
CA LEU A 4 26.25 22.42 -3.24
C LEU A 4 27.62 22.20 -3.87
N ASN A 5 28.64 22.12 -3.04
CA ASN A 5 29.87 21.43 -3.40
C ASN A 5 30.55 20.93 -2.12
N ASN A 6 30.36 19.65 -1.82
CA ASN A 6 31.30 18.91 -1.01
C ASN A 6 31.36 17.49 -1.56
N GLY A 7 32.57 17.00 -1.86
CA GLY A 7 32.86 15.72 -2.51
C GLY A 7 32.44 14.51 -1.67
N GLN A 8 31.15 14.35 -1.46
CA GLN A 8 30.54 13.27 -0.71
C GLN A 8 30.25 12.12 -1.66
N LYS A 9 30.75 10.94 -1.32
CA LYS A 9 30.46 9.67 -2.01
C LYS A 9 28.93 9.48 -2.09
N PRO A 10 28.38 8.95 -3.20
CA PRO A 10 26.97 8.57 -3.27
C PRO A 10 26.63 7.58 -2.15
N ASP A 11 25.40 7.66 -1.63
CA ASP A 11 24.96 6.85 -0.50
C ASP A 11 24.65 5.41 -0.92
N PHE A 12 24.07 5.24 -2.11
CA PHE A 12 23.81 3.93 -2.71
C PHE A 12 23.76 3.98 -4.24
N CYS A 13 23.83 2.81 -4.85
CA CYS A 13 23.70 2.61 -6.29
C CYS A 13 22.58 1.62 -6.56
N ILE A 14 21.77 1.90 -7.58
CA ILE A 14 20.84 0.94 -8.17
C ILE A 14 21.55 0.34 -9.38
N GLU A 15 21.75 -0.97 -9.38
CA GLU A 15 22.29 -1.71 -10.52
C GLU A 15 21.18 -2.55 -11.14
N ILE A 16 20.86 -2.28 -12.41
CA ILE A 16 19.84 -2.98 -13.18
C ILE A 16 20.53 -3.90 -14.18
N ASP A 17 20.35 -5.20 -14.00
CA ASP A 17 20.83 -6.22 -14.92
C ASP A 17 19.72 -6.55 -15.92
N PHE A 18 20.00 -6.33 -17.21
CA PHE A 18 19.04 -6.50 -18.31
C PHE A 18 19.61 -7.41 -19.39
N ARG A 19 18.72 -8.10 -20.11
CA ARG A 19 19.14 -8.98 -21.20
C ARG A 19 19.43 -8.18 -22.48
N PRO A 20 20.64 -8.25 -23.05
CA PRO A 20 20.94 -7.65 -24.35
C PRO A 20 20.07 -8.23 -25.47
N ASN A 21 19.84 -7.45 -26.52
CA ASN A 21 19.04 -7.85 -27.69
C ASN A 21 17.57 -8.21 -27.38
N THR A 22 16.99 -7.65 -26.32
CA THR A 22 15.55 -7.77 -26.03
C THR A 22 14.76 -6.63 -26.66
N PRO A 23 13.53 -6.88 -27.17
CA PRO A 23 12.66 -5.84 -27.71
C PRO A 23 12.16 -4.89 -26.61
N ASN A 24 11.68 -3.72 -27.02
CA ASN A 24 11.10 -2.68 -26.15
C ASN A 24 12.08 -2.10 -25.11
N PRO A 25 13.21 -1.50 -25.53
CA PRO A 25 14.25 -1.00 -24.62
C PRO A 25 13.75 0.10 -23.67
N GLU A 26 12.68 0.83 -24.03
CA GLU A 26 12.05 1.84 -23.19
C GLU A 26 11.53 1.27 -21.86
N ARG A 27 11.25 -0.04 -21.79
CA ARG A 27 10.79 -0.70 -20.56
C ARG A 27 11.82 -0.61 -19.43
N ILE A 28 13.12 -0.66 -19.75
CA ILE A 28 14.19 -0.64 -18.75
C ILE A 28 14.28 0.75 -18.11
N PHE A 29 14.08 1.80 -18.89
CA PHE A 29 14.05 3.17 -18.37
C PHE A 29 12.79 3.44 -17.54
N LYS A 30 11.63 2.93 -17.98
CA LYS A 30 10.39 2.98 -17.18
C LYS A 30 10.56 2.24 -15.86
N PHE A 31 11.14 1.04 -15.91
CA PHE A 31 11.48 0.27 -14.73
C PHE A 31 12.41 1.05 -13.79
N ALA A 32 13.50 1.62 -14.31
CA ALA A 32 14.42 2.42 -13.51
C ALA A 32 13.69 3.57 -12.79
N ALA A 33 12.82 4.30 -13.49
CA ALA A 33 12.02 5.36 -12.91
C ALA A 33 11.06 4.84 -11.82
N SER A 34 10.25 3.82 -12.12
CA SER A 34 9.30 3.24 -11.15
C SER A 34 10.00 2.63 -9.93
N TYR A 35 11.18 2.05 -10.11
CA TYR A 35 11.96 1.49 -9.00
C TYR A 35 12.57 2.58 -8.11
N ILE A 36 13.05 3.69 -8.70
CA ILE A 36 13.48 4.86 -7.92
C ILE A 36 12.30 5.43 -7.12
N GLU A 37 11.11 5.56 -7.72
CA GLU A 37 9.89 5.99 -7.04
C GLU A 37 9.51 5.04 -5.90
N ALA A 38 9.62 3.73 -6.10
CA ALA A 38 9.37 2.73 -5.07
C ALA A 38 10.33 2.90 -3.88
N LEU A 39 11.63 3.08 -4.12
CA LEU A 39 12.59 3.34 -3.05
C LEU A 39 12.32 4.67 -2.34
N GLN A 40 11.88 5.70 -3.06
CA GLN A 40 11.45 6.96 -2.43
C GLN A 40 10.24 6.76 -1.52
N GLN A 41 9.26 5.93 -1.92
CA GLN A 41 8.12 5.62 -1.05
C GLN A 41 8.54 4.87 0.22
N VAL A 42 9.52 3.96 0.11
CA VAL A 42 10.13 3.30 1.27
C VAL A 42 10.84 4.33 2.15
N ASP A 43 11.62 5.24 1.56
CA ASP A 43 12.29 6.32 2.30
C ASP A 43 11.29 7.23 3.01
N TRP A 44 10.17 7.53 2.37
CA TRP A 44 9.07 8.27 2.98
C TRP A 44 8.50 7.54 4.19
N MET A 45 8.15 6.27 4.04
CA MET A 45 7.65 5.46 5.16
C MET A 45 8.65 5.44 6.33
N LEU A 46 9.93 5.23 6.04
CA LEU A 46 11.01 5.22 7.03
C LEU A 46 11.21 6.61 7.67
N ALA A 47 11.26 7.69 6.89
CA ALA A 47 11.44 9.05 7.40
C ALA A 47 10.26 9.52 8.26
N GLN A 48 9.03 9.17 7.87
CA GLN A 48 7.82 9.45 8.65
C GLN A 48 7.76 8.65 9.96
N SER A 49 8.58 7.62 10.11
CA SER A 49 8.78 6.95 11.40
C SER A 49 9.67 7.76 12.35
N ILE A 50 10.39 8.75 11.86
CA ILE A 50 11.34 9.56 12.63
C ILE A 50 10.74 10.91 12.97
N ASP A 51 10.28 11.62 11.93
CA ASP A 51 9.66 12.92 12.04
C ASP A 51 8.81 13.19 10.79
N ALA A 52 7.54 13.53 11.01
CA ALA A 52 6.58 13.76 9.95
C ALA A 52 6.96 14.92 9.01
N LYS A 53 7.85 15.81 9.43
CA LYS A 53 8.32 16.97 8.66
C LYS A 53 9.51 16.67 7.76
N LEU A 54 10.18 15.54 7.94
CA LEU A 54 11.28 15.14 7.07
C LEU A 54 10.76 14.79 5.69
N ARG A 55 11.45 15.31 4.68
CA ARG A 55 11.19 15.07 3.27
C ARG A 55 12.44 14.45 2.64
N PRO A 56 12.49 13.12 2.49
CA PRO A 56 13.60 12.49 1.76
C PRO A 56 13.49 12.85 0.28
N VAL A 57 14.63 13.20 -0.31
CA VAL A 57 14.77 13.54 -1.73
C VAL A 57 15.97 12.75 -2.24
N LEU A 58 15.82 12.08 -3.38
CA LEU A 58 16.94 11.41 -4.05
C LEU A 58 17.53 12.33 -5.13
N LEU A 59 18.85 12.52 -5.09
CA LEU A 59 19.59 13.24 -6.09
C LEU A 59 20.33 12.26 -6.99
N LEU A 60 20.16 12.42 -8.31
CA LEU A 60 20.92 11.68 -9.31
C LEU A 60 22.35 12.22 -9.38
N GLU A 61 23.32 11.38 -9.00
CA GLU A 61 24.75 11.73 -9.06
C GLU A 61 25.36 11.33 -10.41
N LYS A 62 25.05 10.13 -10.91
CA LYS A 62 25.67 9.57 -12.12
C LYS A 62 24.87 8.40 -12.72
N VAL A 63 24.96 8.22 -14.03
CA VAL A 63 24.54 7.00 -14.76
C VAL A 63 25.73 6.38 -15.50
N GLU A 64 25.94 5.06 -15.39
CA GLU A 64 26.99 4.31 -16.12
C GLU A 64 26.38 3.25 -17.07
N ASN A 65 27.18 2.75 -18.03
CA ASN A 65 26.73 1.88 -19.13
C ASN A 65 27.35 0.46 -19.05
N GLY A 66 26.65 -0.55 -19.58
CA GLY A 66 27.01 -1.99 -19.52
C GLY A 66 26.03 -2.82 -18.67
N SER A 67 25.58 -2.20 -17.58
CA SER A 67 24.32 -2.39 -16.84
C SER A 67 23.83 -0.96 -16.53
N ILE A 68 22.52 -0.71 -16.33
CA ILE A 68 22.12 0.65 -15.92
C ILE A 68 22.47 0.78 -14.45
N LYS A 69 23.57 1.48 -14.16
CA LYS A 69 23.94 1.86 -12.79
C LYS A 69 23.52 3.29 -12.53
N VAL A 70 22.69 3.50 -11.52
CA VAL A 70 22.20 4.81 -11.10
C VAL A 70 22.73 5.10 -9.70
N TRP A 71 23.61 6.09 -9.57
CA TRP A 71 24.17 6.51 -8.29
C TRP A 71 23.28 7.58 -7.68
N LEU A 72 22.84 7.34 -6.44
CA LEU A 72 21.87 8.18 -5.76
C LEU A 72 22.41 8.64 -4.40
N LYS A 73 22.08 9.88 -4.08
CA LYS A 73 22.36 10.48 -2.79
C LYS A 73 21.05 10.85 -2.11
N GLU A 74 20.92 10.52 -0.83
CA GLU A 74 19.81 10.95 0.00
C GLU A 74 20.05 12.37 0.50
N PHE A 75 19.06 13.21 0.24
CA PHE A 75 18.99 14.57 0.74
C PHE A 75 17.71 14.74 1.56
N PHE A 76 17.73 15.66 2.50
CA PHE A 76 16.60 15.91 3.38
C PHE A 76 16.24 17.38 3.40
N GLU A 77 14.97 17.68 3.12
CA GLU A 77 14.40 18.99 3.40
C GLU A 77 13.65 18.91 4.74
N ALA A 78 14.02 19.78 5.68
CA ALA A 78 13.28 19.97 6.93
C ALA A 78 12.47 21.26 6.83
N ILE A 79 11.16 21.16 7.05
CA ILE A 79 10.28 22.33 7.11
C ILE A 79 10.50 23.01 8.46
N ASP A 80 11.04 24.24 8.41
CA ASP A 80 11.50 25.12 9.50
C ASP A 80 11.10 24.67 10.92
N ASP A 81 12.01 23.97 11.61
CA ASP A 81 11.81 23.46 12.97
C ASP A 81 13.04 23.74 13.84
N ASP A 82 12.83 24.48 14.94
CA ASP A 82 13.87 24.81 15.91
C ASP A 82 14.35 23.58 16.72
N ALA A 83 13.60 22.48 16.72
CA ALA A 83 13.98 21.23 17.38
C ALA A 83 15.05 20.44 16.60
N LEU A 84 15.00 20.45 15.25
CA LEU A 84 15.95 19.76 14.38
C LEU A 84 17.24 20.56 14.13
N LYS A 85 17.25 21.87 14.42
CA LYS A 85 18.42 22.75 14.23
C LYS A 85 19.58 22.50 15.21
N LYS A 86 19.33 21.82 16.33
CA LYS A 86 20.32 21.66 17.44
C LYS A 86 21.17 20.39 17.39
N ILE A 87 20.86 19.44 16.50
CA ILE A 87 21.57 18.16 16.35
C ILE A 87 21.92 17.98 14.87
N ASP A 88 23.14 17.53 14.53
CA ASP A 88 23.45 17.11 13.16
C ASP A 88 22.86 15.71 12.90
N TRP A 89 21.56 15.67 12.67
CA TRP A 89 20.76 14.44 12.55
C TRP A 89 20.90 13.76 11.19
N ARG A 90 21.33 14.50 10.16
CA ARG A 90 21.36 14.06 8.76
C ARG A 90 22.16 12.77 8.56
N PRO A 91 23.37 12.58 9.14
CA PRO A 91 24.12 11.34 8.98
C PRO A 91 23.43 10.12 9.61
N ALA A 92 22.80 10.31 10.77
CA ALA A 92 22.07 9.25 11.45
C ALA A 92 20.84 8.81 10.65
N VAL A 93 20.07 9.77 10.14
CA VAL A 93 18.87 9.51 9.32
C VAL A 93 19.24 8.88 7.98
N GLY A 94 20.25 9.40 7.26
CA GLY A 94 20.72 8.79 6.01
C GLY A 94 21.18 7.35 6.20
N LYS A 95 21.96 7.07 7.26
CA LYS A 95 22.38 5.71 7.59
C LYS A 95 21.18 4.79 7.88
N TYR A 96 20.18 5.30 8.60
CA TYR A 96 18.94 4.58 8.92
C TYR A 96 18.13 4.23 7.65
N LEU A 97 17.94 5.18 6.74
CA LEU A 97 17.21 4.95 5.49
C LEU A 97 17.89 3.94 4.57
N VAL A 98 19.17 4.14 4.28
CA VAL A 98 19.93 3.23 3.39
C VAL A 98 19.97 1.81 3.96
N LYS A 99 20.27 1.66 5.26
CA LYS A 99 20.31 0.33 5.89
C LYS A 99 18.92 -0.28 6.06
N GLY A 100 17.89 0.52 6.29
CA GLY A 100 16.50 0.08 6.35
C GLY A 100 16.04 -0.52 5.02
N LYS A 101 16.30 0.18 3.90
CA LYS A 101 16.07 -0.34 2.55
C LYS A 101 16.83 -1.64 2.29
N TYR A 102 18.12 -1.67 2.64
CA TYR A 102 18.93 -2.88 2.51
C TYR A 102 18.30 -4.08 3.24
N ILE A 103 17.87 -3.92 4.50
CA ILE A 103 17.22 -4.99 5.28
C ILE A 103 15.94 -5.47 4.60
N ILE A 104 15.07 -4.55 4.17
CA ILE A 104 13.81 -4.90 3.50
C ILE A 104 14.11 -5.69 2.22
N LEU A 105 14.95 -5.15 1.35
CA LEU A 105 15.26 -5.76 0.05
C LEU A 105 16.01 -7.09 0.19
N GLU A 106 16.91 -7.23 1.16
CA GLU A 106 17.63 -8.49 1.41
C GLU A 106 16.65 -9.61 1.76
N LYS A 107 15.72 -9.33 2.68
CA LYS A 107 14.71 -10.30 3.12
C LYS A 107 13.72 -10.65 2.02
N LEU A 108 13.27 -9.65 1.25
CA LEU A 108 12.37 -9.87 0.11
C LEU A 108 13.04 -10.65 -1.02
N GLY A 109 14.29 -10.31 -1.34
CA GLY A 109 15.07 -11.03 -2.36
C GLY A 109 15.30 -12.49 -2.01
N ALA A 110 15.57 -12.80 -0.74
CA ALA A 110 15.73 -14.17 -0.26
C ALA A 110 14.42 -14.98 -0.28
N ALA A 111 13.31 -14.37 0.14
CA ALA A 111 12.02 -15.05 0.27
C ALA A 111 11.20 -15.10 -1.02
N LYS A 112 11.39 -14.12 -1.94
CA LYS A 112 10.67 -13.93 -3.21
C LYS A 112 9.16 -13.68 -3.08
N LYS A 113 8.61 -13.70 -1.86
CA LYS A 113 7.22 -13.41 -1.53
C LYS A 113 7.12 -13.12 -0.04
N LEU A 114 6.00 -12.52 0.37
CA LEU A 114 5.63 -12.49 1.79
C LEU A 114 4.94 -13.81 2.16
N GLU A 115 5.62 -14.65 2.91
CA GLU A 115 5.09 -15.97 3.28
C GLU A 115 4.23 -15.93 4.55
N THR A 116 4.67 -15.19 5.57
CA THR A 116 4.05 -15.23 6.89
C THR A 116 4.05 -13.88 7.59
N ARG A 117 3.22 -13.77 8.63
CA ARG A 117 3.22 -12.63 9.55
C ARG A 117 4.54 -12.49 10.29
N GLU A 118 5.11 -13.60 10.73
CA GLU A 118 6.36 -13.60 11.49
C GLU A 118 7.49 -12.98 10.66
N MET A 119 7.48 -13.18 9.33
CA MET A 119 8.44 -12.55 8.43
C MET A 119 8.33 -11.01 8.46
N VAL A 120 7.14 -10.44 8.29
CA VAL A 120 6.96 -8.98 8.30
C VAL A 120 7.18 -8.37 9.68
N GLU A 121 6.83 -9.09 10.75
CA GLU A 121 7.11 -8.69 12.13
C GLU A 121 8.62 -8.69 12.43
N GLN A 122 9.36 -9.69 11.91
CA GLN A 122 10.81 -9.76 12.07
C GLN A 122 11.51 -8.61 11.34
N ILE A 123 11.10 -8.30 10.11
CA ILE A 123 11.65 -7.16 9.36
C ILE A 123 11.38 -5.86 10.11
N ALA A 124 10.15 -5.65 10.62
CA ALA A 124 9.81 -4.47 11.41
C ALA A 124 10.68 -4.38 12.67
N SER A 125 10.89 -5.50 13.38
CA SER A 125 11.75 -5.60 14.55
C SER A 125 13.21 -5.24 14.23
N ASP A 126 13.75 -5.75 13.13
CA ASP A 126 15.12 -5.47 12.68
C ASP A 126 15.31 -3.97 12.38
N ILE A 127 14.33 -3.32 11.77
CA ILE A 127 14.36 -1.87 11.50
C ILE A 127 14.18 -1.05 12.79
N ASN A 128 13.35 -1.49 13.73
CA ASN A 128 13.21 -0.82 15.02
C ASN A 128 14.50 -0.91 15.84
N LYS A 129 15.20 -2.05 15.78
CA LYS A 129 16.55 -2.18 16.34
C LYS A 129 17.57 -1.28 15.62
N LEU A 130 17.47 -1.16 14.30
CA LEU A 130 18.29 -0.21 13.54
C LEU A 130 18.08 1.24 13.98
N ALA A 131 16.86 1.64 14.33
CA ALA A 131 16.59 2.98 14.86
C ALA A 131 17.35 3.26 16.18
N GLN A 132 17.51 2.22 17.02
CA GLN A 132 18.35 2.30 18.21
C GLN A 132 19.83 2.42 17.85
N ASP A 133 20.33 1.56 16.96
CA ASP A 133 21.74 1.52 16.52
C ASP A 133 22.19 2.82 15.82
N THR A 134 21.25 3.53 15.20
CA THR A 134 21.49 4.80 14.48
C THR A 134 21.18 6.03 15.32
N ASN A 135 20.76 5.86 16.58
CA ASN A 135 20.36 6.94 17.49
C ASN A 135 19.13 7.75 17.03
N VAL A 136 18.41 7.24 16.02
CA VAL A 136 17.17 7.81 15.48
C VAL A 136 16.00 7.66 16.46
N LEU A 137 16.03 6.65 17.33
CA LEU A 137 15.06 6.42 18.41
C LEU A 137 14.86 7.65 19.33
N HIS A 138 15.88 8.51 19.45
CA HIS A 138 15.84 9.70 20.30
C HIS A 138 15.22 10.93 19.62
N MET A 139 14.74 10.79 18.39
CA MET A 139 14.05 11.88 17.69
C MET A 139 12.69 12.13 18.33
N PRO A 140 12.28 13.40 18.54
CA PRO A 140 11.07 13.74 19.28
C PRO A 140 9.77 13.13 18.72
N ALA A 141 9.71 12.88 17.42
CA ALA A 141 8.54 12.38 16.71
C ALA A 141 8.68 10.91 16.29
N TYR A 142 9.67 10.19 16.84
CA TYR A 142 9.91 8.80 16.46
C TYR A 142 8.72 7.90 16.81
N ARG A 143 8.28 7.10 15.84
CA ARG A 143 7.35 5.98 16.00
C ARG A 143 8.01 4.70 15.48
N PRO A 144 7.81 3.56 16.16
CA PRO A 144 8.24 2.27 15.62
C PRO A 144 7.57 1.96 14.27
N ILE A 145 8.33 1.32 13.39
CA ILE A 145 7.83 0.72 12.15
C ILE A 145 6.98 -0.50 12.49
N SER A 146 5.80 -0.60 11.88
CA SER A 146 4.86 -1.70 12.07
C SER A 146 4.98 -2.78 10.99
N ALA A 147 4.43 -3.97 11.25
CA ALA A 147 4.31 -5.02 10.22
C ALA A 147 3.51 -4.54 8.99
N ARG A 148 2.53 -3.64 9.20
CA ARG A 148 1.75 -3.02 8.13
C ARG A 148 2.62 -2.15 7.23
N ASP A 149 3.44 -1.28 7.83
CA ASP A 149 4.39 -0.43 7.11
C ASP A 149 5.29 -1.29 6.18
N ILE A 150 5.81 -2.42 6.70
CA ILE A 150 6.62 -3.37 5.92
C ILE A 150 5.83 -4.03 4.79
N ALA A 151 4.63 -4.54 5.08
CA ALA A 151 3.82 -5.25 4.10
C ALA A 151 3.51 -4.37 2.88
N TYR A 152 3.11 -3.11 3.11
CA TYR A 152 2.86 -2.18 2.02
C TYR A 152 4.12 -1.76 1.26
N SER A 153 5.25 -1.58 1.97
CA SER A 153 6.53 -1.30 1.31
C SER A 153 7.00 -2.45 0.42
N ALA A 154 6.80 -3.69 0.87
CA ALA A 154 7.10 -4.88 0.07
C ALA A 154 6.25 -4.94 -1.21
N LYS A 155 4.97 -4.57 -1.13
CA LYS A 155 4.11 -4.46 -2.32
C LYS A 155 4.57 -3.38 -3.29
N VAL A 156 4.92 -2.19 -2.79
CA VAL A 156 5.44 -1.10 -3.63
C VAL A 156 6.69 -1.54 -4.41
N VAL A 157 7.62 -2.24 -3.75
CA VAL A 157 8.81 -2.80 -4.40
C VAL A 157 8.42 -3.88 -5.41
N SER A 158 7.55 -4.83 -5.04
CA SER A 158 7.10 -5.92 -5.92
C SER A 158 6.42 -5.40 -7.18
N ASP A 159 5.53 -4.41 -7.04
CA ASP A 159 4.83 -3.78 -8.17
C ASP A 159 5.83 -3.11 -9.12
N ALA A 160 6.85 -2.42 -8.60
CA ALA A 160 7.91 -1.82 -9.43
C ALA A 160 8.76 -2.88 -10.15
N THR A 161 9.06 -4.01 -9.50
CA THR A 161 9.85 -5.10 -10.10
C THR A 161 9.08 -5.97 -11.09
N SER A 162 7.76 -5.86 -11.15
CA SER A 162 6.92 -6.65 -12.08
C SER A 162 7.21 -6.41 -13.57
N ILE A 163 7.89 -5.30 -13.91
CA ILE A 163 8.29 -4.94 -15.28
C ILE A 163 9.50 -5.77 -15.75
N LEU A 164 10.28 -6.31 -14.81
CA LEU A 164 11.44 -7.14 -15.10
C LEU A 164 11.02 -8.45 -15.77
N GLN A 165 11.84 -8.90 -16.73
CA GLN A 165 11.64 -10.20 -17.37
C GLN A 165 12.36 -11.31 -16.59
N GLU A 166 12.06 -12.56 -16.92
CA GLU A 166 12.73 -13.71 -16.33
C GLU A 166 14.26 -13.58 -16.48
N GLY A 167 14.98 -13.76 -15.38
CA GLY A 167 16.44 -13.63 -15.32
C GLY A 167 16.98 -12.19 -15.38
N GLU A 168 16.12 -11.18 -15.31
CA GLU A 168 16.52 -9.80 -15.01
C GLU A 168 16.38 -9.53 -13.50
N SER A 169 17.19 -8.61 -12.99
CA SER A 169 17.19 -8.27 -11.57
C SER A 169 17.62 -6.83 -11.33
N VAL A 170 17.34 -6.36 -10.12
CA VAL A 170 17.81 -5.08 -9.62
C VAL A 170 18.48 -5.25 -8.27
N SER A 171 19.58 -4.54 -8.05
CA SER A 171 20.31 -4.56 -6.80
C SER A 171 20.44 -3.16 -6.21
N LEU A 172 20.15 -3.03 -4.91
CA LEU A 172 20.60 -1.88 -4.12
C LEU A 172 21.99 -2.20 -3.57
N VAL A 173 22.99 -1.44 -4.02
CA VAL A 173 24.39 -1.59 -3.60
C VAL A 173 24.75 -0.42 -2.70
N SER A 174 25.21 -0.72 -1.48
CA SER A 174 25.63 0.27 -0.48
C SER A 174 26.84 -0.24 0.31
N ASP A 175 27.29 0.52 1.30
CA ASP A 175 28.33 0.07 2.24
C ASP A 175 27.89 -1.14 3.11
N PHE A 176 26.61 -1.54 3.07
CA PHE A 176 26.09 -2.73 3.74
C PHE A 176 26.10 -4.00 2.86
N GLY A 177 26.51 -3.87 1.59
CA GLY A 177 26.48 -4.95 0.60
C GLY A 177 25.45 -4.71 -0.50
N ALA A 178 25.13 -5.77 -1.25
CA ALA A 178 24.13 -5.76 -2.30
C ALA A 178 22.88 -6.52 -1.85
N ALA A 179 21.71 -5.90 -1.97
CA ALA A 179 20.41 -6.54 -1.80
C ALA A 179 19.72 -6.63 -3.17
N THR A 180 19.51 -7.84 -3.65
CA THR A 180 19.03 -8.12 -5.02
C THR A 180 17.61 -8.64 -5.01
N VAL A 181 16.78 -8.11 -5.91
CA VAL A 181 15.40 -8.54 -6.15
C VAL A 181 15.23 -8.86 -7.63
N GLY A 182 14.60 -9.99 -7.93
CA GLY A 182 14.32 -10.44 -9.30
C GLY A 182 12.87 -10.21 -9.73
N SER A 183 12.58 -10.57 -10.98
CA SER A 183 11.21 -10.62 -11.54
C SER A 183 10.30 -11.66 -10.86
N ASP A 184 10.85 -12.50 -9.99
CA ASP A 184 10.13 -13.52 -9.23
C ASP A 184 9.58 -13.01 -7.89
N LEU A 185 9.85 -11.75 -7.50
CA LEU A 185 9.22 -11.14 -6.33
C LEU A 185 7.74 -10.82 -6.60
N SER A 186 6.85 -11.50 -5.88
CA SER A 186 5.40 -11.27 -5.98
C SER A 186 4.75 -11.07 -4.61
N VAL A 187 4.12 -9.90 -4.44
CA VAL A 187 3.37 -9.52 -3.24
C VAL A 187 2.02 -8.92 -3.63
N THR A 188 0.93 -9.63 -3.34
CA THR A 188 -0.44 -9.20 -3.66
C THR A 188 -1.15 -8.56 -2.47
N GLN A 189 -2.23 -7.82 -2.73
CA GLN A 189 -3.03 -7.21 -1.66
C GLN A 189 -3.70 -8.28 -0.79
N GLU A 190 -4.17 -9.37 -1.39
CA GLU A 190 -4.80 -10.48 -0.68
C GLU A 190 -3.83 -11.15 0.31
N GLN A 191 -2.55 -11.25 -0.06
CA GLN A 191 -1.51 -11.75 0.85
C GLN A 191 -1.29 -10.80 2.03
N ILE A 192 -1.27 -9.48 1.78
CA ILE A 192 -1.14 -8.47 2.83
C ILE A 192 -2.31 -8.57 3.81
N ASP A 193 -3.54 -8.63 3.30
CA ASP A 193 -4.74 -8.69 4.13
C ASP A 193 -4.73 -9.95 5.00
N LEU A 194 -4.36 -11.10 4.44
CA LEU A 194 -4.22 -12.35 5.19
C LEU A 194 -3.15 -12.28 6.28
N ILE A 195 -2.00 -11.67 5.97
CA ILE A 195 -0.88 -11.51 6.90
C ILE A 195 -1.22 -10.53 8.03
N LEU A 196 -2.00 -9.49 7.74
CA LEU A 196 -2.37 -8.46 8.70
C LEU A 196 -3.66 -8.76 9.46
N ALA A 197 -4.48 -9.71 8.98
CA ALA A 197 -5.70 -10.17 9.66
C ALA A 197 -5.41 -10.73 11.05
N SER A 198 -6.06 -10.19 12.07
CA SER A 198 -5.94 -10.67 13.45
C SER A 198 -7.25 -11.22 13.99
N GLU A 199 -8.36 -10.57 13.62
CA GLU A 199 -9.70 -10.96 14.02
C GLU A 199 -10.64 -10.74 12.83
N THR A 200 -11.51 -11.71 12.59
CA THR A 200 -12.57 -11.61 11.60
C THR A 200 -13.89 -11.68 12.32
N ILE A 201 -14.67 -10.61 12.25
CA ILE A 201 -16.04 -10.59 12.76
C ILE A 201 -16.99 -10.80 11.60
N GLU A 202 -17.73 -11.88 11.65
CA GLU A 202 -18.81 -12.19 10.70
C GLU A 202 -20.16 -11.99 11.39
N ASN A 203 -21.05 -11.27 10.71
CA ASN A 203 -22.38 -11.03 11.21
C ASN A 203 -23.40 -11.24 10.09
N THR A 204 -24.47 -11.95 10.41
CA THR A 204 -25.63 -12.06 9.54
C THR A 204 -26.82 -11.45 10.25
N SER A 205 -27.39 -10.38 9.68
CA SER A 205 -28.47 -9.65 10.33
C SER A 205 -29.58 -9.28 9.37
N THR A 206 -30.76 -8.98 9.93
CA THR A 206 -31.86 -8.40 9.16
C THR A 206 -31.80 -6.88 9.26
N ARG A 207 -31.85 -6.19 8.11
CA ARG A 207 -31.77 -4.73 8.00
C ARG A 207 -32.80 -4.18 7.02
N ILE A 208 -33.14 -2.90 7.17
CA ILE A 208 -33.91 -2.15 6.19
C ILE A 208 -32.94 -1.16 5.53
N LEU A 209 -32.70 -1.34 4.23
CA LEU A 209 -31.74 -0.56 3.46
C LEU A 209 -32.48 0.30 2.44
N MET A 210 -32.23 1.60 2.44
CA MET A 210 -32.80 2.50 1.42
C MET A 210 -32.02 2.37 0.13
N VAL A 211 -32.71 2.11 -0.98
CA VAL A 211 -32.14 2.03 -2.31
C VAL A 211 -31.84 3.44 -2.82
N ARG A 212 -30.58 3.68 -3.18
CA ARG A 212 -30.15 4.91 -3.86
C ARG A 212 -30.04 4.71 -5.35
N ARG A 213 -29.39 3.62 -5.77
CA ARG A 213 -29.27 3.25 -7.18
C ARG A 213 -29.49 1.74 -7.32
N PRO A 214 -30.58 1.31 -7.98
CA PRO A 214 -30.75 -0.08 -8.36
C PRO A 214 -29.76 -0.46 -9.45
N ASP A 215 -29.28 -1.70 -9.46
CA ASP A 215 -28.60 -2.24 -10.64
C ASP A 215 -29.60 -2.92 -11.58
N PHE A 216 -29.87 -2.27 -12.71
CA PHE A 216 -30.73 -2.80 -13.77
C PHE A 216 -29.96 -3.63 -14.81
N LEU A 217 -28.63 -3.52 -14.84
CA LEU A 217 -27.79 -4.11 -15.89
C LEU A 217 -27.10 -5.42 -15.44
N GLY A 218 -27.15 -5.74 -14.14
CA GLY A 218 -26.72 -7.02 -13.57
C GLY A 218 -25.22 -7.18 -13.38
N ASN A 219 -24.43 -6.17 -13.74
CA ASN A 219 -22.96 -6.20 -13.69
C ASN A 219 -22.38 -5.25 -12.63
N ALA A 220 -23.23 -4.53 -11.89
CA ALA A 220 -22.82 -3.53 -10.93
C ALA A 220 -23.35 -3.83 -9.51
N SER A 221 -22.75 -3.20 -8.50
CA SER A 221 -23.27 -3.25 -7.14
C SER A 221 -24.44 -2.27 -7.00
N TRP A 222 -25.42 -2.63 -6.16
CA TRP A 222 -26.51 -1.75 -5.78
C TRP A 222 -25.98 -0.72 -4.76
N GLU A 223 -26.34 0.56 -4.92
CA GLU A 223 -25.99 1.60 -3.94
C GLU A 223 -27.11 1.70 -2.90
N PHE A 224 -26.76 1.46 -1.64
CA PHE A 224 -27.67 1.55 -0.50
C PHE A 224 -27.30 2.68 0.44
N LYS A 225 -28.29 3.14 1.20
CA LYS A 225 -28.11 4.00 2.36
C LYS A 225 -28.66 3.30 3.60
N TYR A 226 -27.84 3.26 4.65
CA TYR A 226 -28.21 2.83 5.98
C TYR A 226 -27.77 3.90 6.98
N GLU A 227 -28.70 4.38 7.80
CA GLU A 227 -28.51 5.54 8.67
C GLU A 227 -28.00 6.78 7.90
N LYS A 228 -26.77 7.23 8.17
CA LYS A 228 -26.11 8.36 7.49
C LYS A 228 -25.06 7.91 6.46
N ARG A 229 -24.77 6.61 6.36
CA ARG A 229 -23.71 6.07 5.51
C ARG A 229 -24.28 5.47 4.22
N ARG A 230 -23.47 5.56 3.16
CA ARG A 230 -23.74 4.90 1.88
C ARG A 230 -22.75 3.78 1.70
N PHE A 231 -23.19 2.71 1.08
CA PHE A 231 -22.33 1.59 0.73
C PHE A 231 -22.90 0.86 -0.49
N ASP A 232 -22.01 0.20 -1.21
CA ASP A 232 -22.35 -0.64 -2.32
C ASP A 232 -22.41 -2.10 -1.86
N ALA A 233 -23.40 -2.85 -2.32
CA ALA A 233 -23.51 -4.28 -2.05
C ALA A 233 -24.13 -5.02 -3.23
N LYS A 234 -23.74 -6.27 -3.42
CA LYS A 234 -24.40 -7.19 -4.35
C LYS A 234 -25.59 -7.87 -3.68
N ILE A 235 -26.58 -8.21 -4.47
CA ILE A 235 -27.69 -9.10 -4.07
C ILE A 235 -27.40 -10.47 -4.68
N GLU A 236 -27.39 -11.50 -3.85
CA GLU A 236 -27.22 -12.91 -4.25
C GLU A 236 -28.54 -13.69 -4.19
N ASP A 237 -29.66 -12.99 -4.02
CA ASP A 237 -31.00 -13.56 -4.12
C ASP A 237 -31.43 -13.69 -5.59
N ASP A 238 -30.93 -14.72 -6.27
CA ASP A 238 -31.19 -14.95 -7.70
C ASP A 238 -32.67 -14.99 -8.04
N GLY A 239 -33.49 -15.60 -7.17
CA GLY A 239 -34.93 -15.71 -7.35
C GLY A 239 -35.62 -14.34 -7.28
N TRP A 240 -35.21 -13.49 -6.34
CA TRP A 240 -35.71 -12.13 -6.27
C TRP A 240 -35.23 -11.27 -7.45
N LEU A 241 -33.95 -11.37 -7.82
CA LEU A 241 -33.38 -10.64 -8.94
C LEU A 241 -34.04 -10.99 -10.27
N ALA A 242 -34.39 -12.26 -10.49
CA ALA A 242 -35.12 -12.69 -11.68
C ALA A 242 -36.47 -11.97 -11.81
N ARG A 243 -37.22 -11.88 -10.71
CA ARG A 243 -38.52 -11.18 -10.67
C ARG A 243 -38.38 -9.67 -10.84
N PHE A 244 -37.35 -9.06 -10.25
CA PHE A 244 -37.04 -7.64 -10.47
C PHE A 244 -36.72 -7.36 -11.95
N ARG A 245 -35.87 -8.18 -12.58
CA ARG A 245 -35.50 -8.04 -14.00
C ARG A 245 -36.66 -8.29 -14.96
N ALA A 246 -37.57 -9.19 -14.59
CA ALA A 246 -38.81 -9.44 -15.34
C ALA A 246 -39.83 -8.28 -15.23
N GLY A 247 -39.56 -7.26 -14.41
CA GLY A 247 -40.47 -6.14 -14.17
C GLY A 247 -41.63 -6.46 -13.23
N GLU A 248 -41.64 -7.64 -12.61
CA GLU A 248 -42.67 -8.02 -11.63
C GLU A 248 -42.53 -7.26 -10.31
N ILE A 249 -41.32 -6.79 -10.02
CA ILE A 249 -40.99 -5.95 -8.88
C ILE A 249 -40.37 -4.66 -9.42
N ASP A 250 -41.10 -3.55 -9.37
CA ASP A 250 -40.51 -2.23 -9.58
C ASP A 250 -39.74 -1.83 -8.32
N ILE A 251 -38.53 -1.26 -8.41
CA ILE A 251 -37.81 -0.64 -7.28
C ILE A 251 -37.24 0.68 -7.76
N ARG A 252 -37.55 1.75 -7.03
CA ARG A 252 -37.08 3.09 -7.36
C ARG A 252 -36.12 3.61 -6.30
N PRO A 253 -35.22 4.53 -6.66
CA PRO A 253 -34.52 5.34 -5.67
C PRO A 253 -35.51 5.92 -4.65
N GLY A 254 -35.21 5.77 -3.36
CA GLY A 254 -36.07 6.17 -2.25
C GLY A 254 -36.82 4.99 -1.60
N ASP A 255 -37.15 3.94 -2.35
CA ASP A 255 -37.71 2.71 -1.77
C ASP A 255 -36.68 2.03 -0.86
N ALA A 256 -37.14 1.20 0.07
CA ALA A 256 -36.28 0.43 0.96
C ALA A 256 -36.51 -1.07 0.83
N LEU A 257 -35.45 -1.86 1.00
CA LEU A 257 -35.50 -3.31 1.04
C LEU A 257 -35.29 -3.78 2.48
N LYS A 258 -36.19 -4.61 2.98
CA LYS A 258 -35.93 -5.44 4.15
C LYS A 258 -35.15 -6.66 3.69
N VAL A 259 -33.93 -6.82 4.16
CA VAL A 259 -33.00 -7.84 3.66
C VAL A 259 -32.33 -8.61 4.80
N LYS A 260 -31.88 -9.82 4.49
CA LYS A 260 -30.87 -10.53 5.26
C LYS A 260 -29.51 -10.21 4.62
N ILE A 261 -28.64 -9.54 5.35
CA ILE A 261 -27.31 -9.12 4.90
C ILE A 261 -26.24 -9.89 5.68
N PHE A 262 -25.19 -10.30 4.97
CA PHE A 262 -23.94 -10.79 5.55
C PHE A 262 -22.89 -9.69 5.49
N GLU A 263 -22.23 -9.46 6.61
CA GLU A 263 -21.14 -8.51 6.75
C GLU A 263 -19.94 -9.24 7.36
N ARG A 264 -18.77 -9.08 6.74
CA ARG A 264 -17.49 -9.55 7.26
C ARG A 264 -16.59 -8.32 7.41
N THR A 265 -16.07 -8.11 8.61
CA THR A 265 -15.07 -7.08 8.88
C THR A 265 -13.80 -7.76 9.39
N ILE A 266 -12.68 -7.47 8.75
CA ILE A 266 -11.36 -7.97 9.12
C ILE A 266 -10.62 -6.86 9.85
N TYR A 267 -10.13 -7.16 11.05
CA TYR A 267 -9.39 -6.21 11.89
C TYR A 267 -7.92 -6.62 12.01
N ASP A 268 -7.05 -5.64 12.10
CA ASP A 268 -5.68 -5.84 12.56
C ASP A 268 -5.57 -5.80 14.10
N ARG A 269 -4.37 -6.08 14.62
CA ARG A 269 -4.13 -6.12 16.07
C ARG A 269 -4.29 -4.76 16.78
N SER A 270 -4.29 -3.66 16.03
CA SER A 270 -4.57 -2.33 16.59
C SER A 270 -6.07 -2.05 16.74
N GLY A 271 -6.91 -2.96 16.24
CA GLY A 271 -8.36 -2.79 16.18
C GLY A 271 -8.80 -1.94 14.97
N GLU A 272 -7.90 -1.66 14.03
CA GLU A 272 -8.25 -0.97 12.79
C GLU A 272 -8.81 -1.94 11.77
N VAL A 273 -9.78 -1.47 10.98
CA VAL A 273 -10.42 -2.25 9.92
C VAL A 273 -9.47 -2.32 8.72
N LEU A 274 -9.10 -3.55 8.34
CA LEU A 274 -8.32 -3.86 7.13
C LEU A 274 -9.22 -4.00 5.91
N ASP A 275 -10.35 -4.69 6.05
CA ASP A 275 -11.30 -4.94 4.97
C ASP A 275 -12.74 -5.05 5.48
N GLU A 276 -13.70 -4.67 4.64
CA GLU A 276 -15.14 -4.81 4.88
C GLU A 276 -15.84 -5.39 3.65
N HIS A 277 -16.38 -6.60 3.81
CA HIS A 277 -17.19 -7.23 2.78
C HIS A 277 -18.67 -7.24 3.17
N ARG A 278 -19.55 -6.88 2.24
CA ARG A 278 -21.01 -6.86 2.44
C ARG A 278 -21.73 -7.48 1.26
N VAL A 279 -22.65 -8.39 1.55
CA VAL A 279 -23.51 -9.01 0.54
C VAL A 279 -24.92 -9.24 1.06
N ILE A 280 -25.91 -8.94 0.22
CA ILE A 280 -27.31 -9.21 0.52
C ILE A 280 -27.62 -10.64 0.11
N LEU A 281 -27.83 -11.49 1.10
CA LEU A 281 -28.13 -12.92 0.91
C LEU A 281 -29.59 -13.15 0.49
N LYS A 282 -30.52 -12.32 0.99
CA LYS A 282 -31.96 -12.50 0.72
C LYS A 282 -32.74 -11.20 0.83
N VAL A 283 -33.67 -10.96 -0.09
CA VAL A 283 -34.66 -9.88 0.03
C VAL A 283 -35.94 -10.43 0.65
N ILE A 284 -36.30 -9.90 1.82
CA ILE A 284 -37.45 -10.33 2.61
C ILE A 284 -38.70 -9.54 2.24
N GLY A 285 -38.54 -8.26 1.88
CA GLY A 285 -39.67 -7.42 1.50
C GLY A 285 -39.26 -6.04 0.98
N VAL A 286 -40.22 -5.35 0.36
CA VAL A 286 -40.07 -4.01 -0.21
C VAL A 286 -40.94 -3.04 0.58
N ILE A 287 -40.37 -1.90 0.96
CA ILE A 287 -41.03 -0.81 1.65
C ILE A 287 -41.00 0.39 0.70
N ARG A 288 -42.18 0.90 0.34
CA ARG A 288 -42.31 2.00 -0.61
C ARG A 288 -42.13 3.34 0.07
N GLU A 289 -41.44 4.25 -0.60
CA GLU A 289 -41.41 5.64 -0.16
C GLU A 289 -42.82 6.24 -0.24
N ILE A 290 -43.29 6.84 0.87
CA ILE A 290 -44.56 7.57 0.87
C ILE A 290 -44.35 8.88 0.12
N ARG A 291 -44.77 8.90 -1.14
CA ARG A 291 -44.84 10.13 -1.92
C ARG A 291 -46.14 10.83 -1.57
N ASN A 292 -46.06 11.92 -0.81
CA ASN A 292 -47.18 12.84 -0.70
C ASN A 292 -47.45 13.41 -2.09
N THR A 293 -48.44 12.85 -2.78
CA THR A 293 -49.02 13.48 -3.97
C THR A 293 -49.72 14.74 -3.49
N LEU A 294 -49.21 15.91 -3.87
CA LEU A 294 -49.98 17.15 -3.79
C LEU A 294 -51.27 16.94 -4.62
N PRO A 295 -52.45 17.22 -4.05
CA PRO A 295 -53.67 17.23 -4.86
C PRO A 295 -53.51 18.30 -5.95
N ILE A 296 -53.84 17.89 -7.18
CA ILE A 296 -53.85 18.73 -8.39
C ILE A 296 -54.85 19.86 -8.23
#